data_AF-A0A660DWL4-F1
#
_entry.id   AF-A0A660DWL4-F1
#
_cell.length_a   1.000
_cell.length_b   1.000
_cell.length_c   1.000
_cell.angle_alpha   90.00
_cell.angle_beta   90.00
_cell.angle_gamma   90.00
#
_symmetry.space_group_name_H-M   'P 1'
#
loop_
_entity.id
_entity.type
_entity.pdbx_description
1 polymer ?
#
loop_
_entity_poly.entity_id
_entity_poly.type
_entity_poly.pdbx_seq_one_letter_code
_entity_poly.pdbx_strand_id
1 'polypeptide(L)'
;MKLTRVVTFAFVSFFCYGIVNWLMSAQSLKLQTTTISMAHMWQGLLIALVLYFLGILAVYVNRLLGFYVLGLVLLIYSLGLISALMSGYQSTAAMEIKLLLEVVAAIGLGINFYTVVLLTRWRQNH
;
A
#
# COMPACT_ATOMS: atom_id res chain seq x y z
N MET A 1 18.02 -14.22 6.95
CA MET A 1 17.61 -12.79 6.85
C MET A 1 16.84 -12.40 8.11
N LYS A 2 17.11 -11.22 8.71
CA LYS A 2 16.44 -10.80 9.96
C LYS A 2 14.99 -10.38 9.66
N LEU A 3 14.04 -10.93 10.42
CA LEU A 3 12.60 -10.59 10.43
C LEU A 3 12.35 -9.07 10.36
N THR A 4 13.23 -8.31 11.03
CA THR A 4 13.25 -6.86 11.08
C THR A 4 13.23 -6.21 9.70
N ARG A 5 13.94 -6.76 8.70
CA ARG A 5 13.96 -6.18 7.34
C ARG A 5 12.59 -6.30 6.67
N VAL A 6 11.91 -7.44 6.77
CA VAL A 6 10.58 -7.65 6.18
C VAL A 6 9.56 -6.69 6.79
N VAL A 7 9.60 -6.53 8.11
CA VAL A 7 8.72 -5.60 8.83
C VAL A 7 9.01 -4.14 8.45
N THR A 8 10.29 -3.75 8.37
CA THR A 8 10.67 -2.40 7.93
C THR A 8 10.17 -2.09 6.51
N PHE A 9 10.31 -3.01 5.57
CA PHE A 9 9.80 -2.77 4.21
C PHE A 9 8.27 -2.73 4.14
N ALA A 10 7.57 -3.58 4.91
CA ALA A 10 6.12 -3.50 5.03
C ALA A 10 5.65 -2.16 5.64
N PHE A 11 6.43 -1.58 6.57
CA PHE A 11 6.16 -0.24 7.11
C PHE A 11 6.31 0.85 6.05
N VAL A 12 7.36 0.77 5.23
CA VAL A 12 7.57 1.71 4.12
C VAL A 12 6.43 1.61 3.09
N SER A 13 5.98 0.39 2.77
CA SER A 13 4.80 0.18 1.92
C SER A 13 3.52 0.80 2.48
N PHE A 14 3.30 0.69 3.80
CA PHE A 14 2.19 1.36 4.47
C PHE A 14 2.28 2.89 4.31
N PHE A 15 3.49 3.45 4.44
CA PHE A 15 3.71 4.89 4.28
C PHE A 15 3.43 5.36 2.85
N CYS A 16 3.89 4.61 1.84
CA CYS A 16 3.58 4.88 0.43
C CYS A 16 2.06 4.83 0.15
N TYR A 17 1.38 3.81 0.66
CA TYR A 17 -0.07 3.70 0.55
C TYR A 17 -0.79 4.88 1.22
N GLY A 18 -0.34 5.29 2.40
CA GLY A 18 -0.87 6.45 3.12
C GLY A 18 -0.74 7.74 2.31
N ILE A 19 0.43 7.99 1.70
CA ILE A 19 0.65 9.17 0.84
C ILE A 19 -0.28 9.14 -0.38
N VAL A 20 -0.40 8.00 -1.07
CA VAL A 20 -1.28 7.89 -2.25
C VAL A 20 -2.75 8.09 -1.86
N ASN A 21 -3.20 7.46 -0.78
CA ASN A 21 -4.56 7.62 -0.28
C ASN A 21 -4.85 9.09 0.12
N TRP A 22 -3.85 9.79 0.68
CA TRP A 22 -3.97 11.21 0.97
C TRP A 22 -4.03 12.08 -0.29
N LEU A 23 -3.18 11.79 -1.29
CA LEU A 23 -3.19 12.48 -2.59
C LEU A 23 -4.53 12.31 -3.32
N MET A 24 -5.16 11.14 -3.24
CA MET A 24 -6.48 10.92 -3.85
C MET A 24 -7.61 11.71 -3.17
N SER A 25 -7.47 12.05 -1.89
CA SER A 25 -8.52 12.73 -1.12
C SER A 25 -8.29 14.23 -0.93
N ALA A 26 -7.08 14.73 -1.13
CA ALA A 26 -6.85 16.17 -1.21
C ALA A 26 -7.74 16.72 -2.33
N GLN A 27 -8.71 17.57 -1.95
CA GLN A 27 -9.89 18.03 -2.73
C GLN A 27 -9.61 18.69 -4.10
N SER A 28 -8.39 18.66 -4.62
CA SER A 28 -8.01 19.24 -5.91
C SER A 28 -8.19 18.30 -7.10
N LEU A 29 -8.50 17.02 -6.88
CA LEU A 29 -8.77 16.09 -7.96
C LEU A 29 -10.26 15.74 -8.01
N LYS A 30 -10.99 16.33 -8.96
CA LYS A 30 -12.28 15.83 -9.45
C LYS A 30 -12.07 14.47 -10.14
N LEU A 31 -11.75 13.45 -9.35
CA LEU A 31 -11.34 12.12 -9.80
C LEU A 31 -12.51 11.16 -9.95
N GLN A 32 -13.67 11.48 -9.39
CA GLN A 32 -14.89 10.70 -9.55
C GLN A 32 -16.10 11.60 -9.25
N THR A 33 -17.20 11.34 -9.95
CA THR A 33 -18.54 11.95 -9.78
C THR A 33 -19.17 11.69 -8.41
N THR A 34 -18.43 11.08 -7.48
CA THR A 34 -18.79 10.93 -6.07
C THR A 34 -17.70 11.61 -5.25
N THR A 35 -18.09 12.65 -4.51
CA THR A 35 -17.25 13.26 -3.48
C THR A 35 -16.78 12.16 -2.54
N ILE A 36 -15.53 11.71 -2.68
CA ILE A 36 -14.92 10.80 -1.71
C ILE A 36 -14.86 11.58 -0.40
N SER A 37 -15.81 11.28 0.49
CA SER A 37 -15.89 11.88 1.82
C SER A 37 -14.58 11.63 2.55
N MET A 38 -14.08 12.61 3.30
CA MET A 38 -12.92 12.45 4.20
C MET A 38 -13.04 11.18 5.05
N ALA A 39 -14.27 10.75 5.39
CA ALA A 39 -14.52 9.51 6.13
C ALA A 39 -13.98 8.25 5.40
N HIS A 40 -14.08 8.18 4.07
CA HIS A 40 -13.53 7.05 3.29
C HIS A 40 -12.01 7.06 3.26
N MET A 41 -11.38 8.25 3.31
CA MET A 41 -9.92 8.37 3.37
C MET A 41 -9.39 7.84 4.71
N TRP A 42 -10.01 8.24 5.83
CA TRP A 42 -9.68 7.74 7.16
C TRP A 42 -9.97 6.25 7.31
N GLN A 43 -11.03 5.73 6.68
CA GLN A 43 -11.29 4.30 6.62
C GLN A 43 -10.18 3.55 5.88
N GLY A 44 -9.76 4.01 4.69
CA GLY A 44 -8.66 3.39 3.95
C GLY A 44 -7.35 3.37 4.72
N LEU A 45 -7.05 4.45 5.45
CA LEU A 45 -5.86 4.54 6.29
C LEU A 45 -5.94 3.65 7.54
N LEU A 46 -7.11 3.61 8.20
CA LEU A 46 -7.39 2.71 9.34
C LEU A 46 -7.33 1.24 8.92
N ILE A 47 -7.91 0.88 7.78
CA ILE A 47 -7.86 -0.48 7.23
C ILE A 47 -6.41 -0.87 6.96
N ALA A 48 -5.62 0.01 6.33
CA ALA A 48 -4.20 -0.26 6.12
C ALA A 48 -3.45 -0.41 7.46
N LEU A 49 -3.73 0.44 8.45
CA LEU A 49 -3.07 0.34 9.76
C LEU A 49 -3.39 -0.99 10.45
N VAL A 50 -4.66 -1.40 10.44
CA VAL A 50 -5.12 -2.67 11.00
C VAL A 50 -4.50 -3.86 10.25
N LEU A 51 -4.50 -3.83 8.91
CA LEU A 51 -3.90 -4.87 8.08
C LEU A 51 -2.39 -5.01 8.32
N TYR A 52 -1.68 -3.89 8.49
CA TYR A 52 -0.27 -3.90 8.85
C TYR A 52 -0.03 -4.54 10.23
N PHE A 53 -0.85 -4.17 11.23
CA PHE A 53 -0.78 -4.76 12.57
C PHE A 53 -1.08 -6.27 12.55
N LEU A 54 -2.10 -6.68 11.80
CA LEU A 54 -2.44 -8.09 11.59
C LEU A 54 -1.30 -8.86 10.92
N GLY A 55 -0.62 -8.26 9.94
CA GLY A 55 0.56 -8.83 9.30
C GLY A 55 1.69 -9.10 10.29
N ILE A 56 1.99 -8.13 11.16
CA ILE A 56 3.02 -8.29 12.21
C ILE A 56 2.61 -9.37 13.22
N LEU A 57 1.37 -9.32 13.72
CA LEU A 57 0.87 -10.30 14.68
C LEU A 57 0.89 -11.72 14.08
N ALA A 58 0.46 -11.89 12.84
CA ALA A 58 0.50 -13.17 12.15
C ALA A 58 1.92 -13.73 12.05
N VAL A 59 2.91 -12.88 11.75
CA VAL A 59 4.33 -13.27 11.76
C VAL A 59 4.82 -13.69 13.14
N TYR A 60 4.36 -13.01 14.19
CA TYR A 60 4.75 -13.30 15.57
C TYR A 60 4.10 -14.60 16.10
N VAL A 61 2.85 -14.87 15.71
CA VAL A 61 2.11 -16.08 16.11
C VAL A 61 2.62 -17.31 15.37
N ASN A 62 2.73 -17.24 14.04
CA ASN A 62 3.19 -18.38 13.25
C ASN A 62 3.82 -17.89 11.95
N ARG A 63 5.09 -18.25 11.73
CA ARG A 63 5.86 -17.84 10.55
C ARG A 63 5.19 -18.19 9.21
N LEU A 64 4.51 -19.34 9.12
CA LEU A 64 3.78 -19.76 7.93
C LEU A 64 2.54 -18.87 7.69
N LEU A 65 1.77 -18.59 8.74
CA LEU A 65 0.62 -17.69 8.65
C LEU A 65 1.05 -16.25 8.33
N GLY A 66 2.15 -15.79 8.92
CA GLY A 66 2.75 -14.49 8.63
C GLY A 66 3.12 -14.32 7.15
N PHE A 67 3.61 -15.37 6.49
CA PHE A 67 3.89 -15.34 5.05
C PHE A 67 2.61 -15.10 4.23
N TYR A 68 1.54 -15.85 4.50
CA TYR A 68 0.27 -15.72 3.78
C TYR A 68 -0.42 -14.38 4.07
N VAL A 69 -0.47 -13.97 5.34
CA VAL A 69 -1.13 -12.72 5.74
C VAL A 69 -0.37 -11.52 5.21
N LEU A 70 0.96 -11.45 5.35
CA LEU A 70 1.74 -10.33 4.78
C LEU A 70 1.68 -10.30 3.26
N GLY A 71 1.72 -11.46 2.59
CA GLY A 71 1.54 -11.54 1.14
C GLY A 71 0.18 -10.98 0.70
N LEU A 72 -0.88 -11.30 1.45
CA LEU A 72 -2.23 -10.80 1.21
C LEU A 72 -2.32 -9.29 1.44
N VAL A 73 -1.74 -8.77 2.52
CA VAL A 73 -1.67 -7.33 2.81
C VAL A 73 -0.94 -6.57 1.69
N LEU A 74 0.19 -7.09 1.22
CA LEU A 74 0.94 -6.50 0.11
C LEU A 74 0.16 -6.52 -1.21
N LEU A 75 -0.62 -7.57 -1.46
CA LEU A 75 -1.52 -7.63 -2.61
C LEU A 75 -2.61 -6.56 -2.52
N ILE A 76 -3.27 -6.42 -1.36
CA ILE A 76 -4.29 -5.39 -1.14
C ILE A 76 -3.69 -3.99 -1.37
N TYR A 77 -2.50 -3.72 -0.83
CA TYR A 77 -1.84 -2.43 -1.04
C TYR A 77 -1.51 -2.19 -2.51
N SER A 78 -1.04 -3.21 -3.21
CA SER A 78 -0.74 -3.11 -4.64
C SER A 78 -1.99 -2.83 -5.47
N LEU A 79 -3.10 -3.51 -5.18
CA LEU A 79 -4.40 -3.24 -5.83
C LEU A 79 -4.89 -1.82 -5.53
N GLY A 80 -4.73 -1.34 -4.30
CA GLY A 80 -5.05 0.05 -3.95
C GLY A 80 -4.21 1.07 -4.71
N LEU A 81 -2.91 0.82 -4.85
CA LEU A 81 -2.01 1.67 -5.66
C LEU A 81 -2.39 1.64 -7.15
N ILE A 82 -2.70 0.47 -7.72
CA ILE A 82 -3.16 0.35 -9.11
C ILE A 82 -4.48 1.11 -9.32
N SER A 83 -5.42 0.99 -8.39
CA SER A 83 -6.68 1.74 -8.43
C SER A 83 -6.44 3.25 -8.39
N ALA A 84 -5.45 3.70 -7.62
CA ALA A 84 -5.03 5.09 -7.60
C ALA A 84 -4.45 5.55 -8.94
N LEU A 85 -3.56 4.78 -9.58
CA LEU A 85 -3.06 5.09 -10.92
C LEU A 85 -4.20 5.18 -11.94
N MET A 86 -5.09 4.18 -11.97
CA MET A 86 -6.20 4.13 -12.91
C MET A 86 -7.11 5.35 -12.76
N SER A 87 -7.39 5.72 -11.52
CA SER A 87 -8.18 6.92 -11.24
C SER A 87 -7.41 8.15 -11.73
N GLY A 88 -6.13 8.31 -11.35
CA GLY A 88 -5.27 9.40 -11.81
C GLY A 88 -5.24 9.58 -13.34
N TYR A 89 -5.31 8.48 -14.09
CA TYR A 89 -5.42 8.50 -15.55
C TYR A 89 -6.72 9.14 -16.07
N GLN A 90 -7.85 8.90 -15.39
CA GLN A 90 -9.18 9.39 -15.79
C GLN A 90 -9.48 10.83 -15.31
N SER A 91 -8.61 11.46 -14.51
CA SER A 91 -8.88 12.78 -13.93
C SER A 91 -8.34 13.96 -14.74
N THR A 92 -9.06 15.06 -14.60
CA THR A 92 -8.75 16.40 -15.12
C THR A 92 -7.92 17.25 -14.16
N ALA A 93 -7.32 16.64 -13.13
CA ALA A 93 -6.50 17.34 -12.16
C ALA A 93 -5.18 17.87 -12.76
N ALA A 94 -4.58 18.83 -12.04
CA ALA A 94 -3.31 19.44 -12.42
C ALA A 94 -2.24 18.38 -12.71
N MET A 95 -1.55 18.54 -13.84
CA MET A 95 -0.58 17.57 -14.38
C MET A 95 0.52 17.22 -13.37
N GLU A 96 0.92 18.17 -12.53
CA GLU A 96 1.91 18.00 -11.46
C GLU A 96 1.46 16.98 -10.40
N ILE A 97 0.18 17.00 -10.01
CA ILE A 97 -0.37 16.10 -8.97
C ILE A 97 -0.52 14.69 -9.54
N LYS A 98 -0.88 14.57 -10.82
CA LYS A 98 -0.95 13.28 -11.51
C LYS A 98 0.43 12.63 -11.62
N LEU A 99 1.44 13.41 -12.01
CA LEU A 99 2.83 12.95 -12.07
C LEU A 99 3.32 12.48 -10.69
N LEU A 100 3.06 13.27 -9.64
CA LEU A 100 3.43 12.92 -8.27
C LEU A 100 2.75 11.62 -7.81
N LEU A 101 1.45 11.46 -8.10
CA LEU A 101 0.69 10.26 -7.76
C LEU A 101 1.22 9.03 -8.50
N GLU A 102 1.52 9.14 -9.80
CA GLU A 102 2.12 8.05 -10.58
C GLU A 102 3.50 7.65 -10.05
N VAL A 103 4.36 8.62 -9.74
CA VAL A 103 5.71 8.36 -9.21
C VAL A 103 5.63 7.68 -7.84
N VAL A 104 4.84 8.21 -6.91
CA VAL A 104 4.70 7.64 -5.56
C VAL A 104 4.08 6.24 -5.64
N ALA A 105 3.08 6.04 -6.49
CA ALA A 105 2.45 4.74 -6.62
C ALA A 105 3.32 3.71 -7.34
N ALA A 106 4.12 4.11 -8.34
CA ALA A 106 5.13 3.25 -8.96
C ALA A 106 6.23 2.86 -7.97
N ILE A 107 6.71 3.79 -7.15
CA ILE A 107 7.66 3.51 -6.07
C ILE A 107 7.03 2.53 -5.05
N GLY A 108 5.79 2.77 -4.63
CA GLY A 108 5.07 1.89 -3.71
C GLY A 108 4.90 0.47 -4.27
N LEU A 109 4.59 0.33 -5.55
CA LEU A 109 4.52 -0.97 -6.22
C LEU A 109 5.89 -1.66 -6.29
N GLY A 110 6.95 -0.91 -6.60
CA GLY A 110 8.32 -1.43 -6.59
C GLY A 110 8.74 -1.96 -5.21
N ILE A 111 8.40 -1.22 -4.15
CA ILE A 111 8.67 -1.62 -2.75
C ILE A 111 7.82 -2.85 -2.37
N ASN A 112 6.54 -2.89 -2.75
CA ASN A 112 5.70 -4.06 -2.52
C ASN A 112 6.27 -5.31 -3.22
N PHE A 113 6.66 -5.19 -4.49
CA PHE A 113 7.25 -6.28 -5.25
C PHE A 113 8.55 -6.77 -4.60
N TYR A 114 9.45 -5.85 -4.23
CA TYR A 114 10.68 -6.16 -3.53
C TYR A 114 10.41 -6.88 -2.19
N THR A 115 9.39 -6.44 -1.45
CA THR A 115 8.99 -7.05 -0.17
C THR A 115 8.47 -8.47 -0.37
N VAL A 116 7.70 -8.74 -1.43
CA VAL A 116 7.26 -10.10 -1.81
C VAL A 116 8.44 -11.00 -2.16
N VAL A 117 9.42 -10.49 -2.93
CA VAL A 117 10.66 -11.23 -3.24
C VAL A 117 11.44 -11.54 -1.96
N LEU A 118 11.48 -10.60 -1.01
CA LEU A 118 12.15 -10.82 0.27
C LEU A 118 11.41 -11.85 1.14
N LEU A 119 10.08 -11.82 1.14
CA LEU A 119 9.20 -12.79 1.81
C LEU A 119 9.38 -14.21 1.25
N THR A 120 9.45 -14.35 -0.07
CA THR A 120 9.68 -15.65 -0.73
C THR A 120 11.08 -16.17 -0.47
N ARG A 121 12.11 -15.32 -0.49
CA ARG A 121 13.48 -15.70 -0.07
C ARG A 121 13.59 -16.05 1.41
N TRP A 122 12.78 -15.43 2.27
CA TRP A 122 12.71 -15.78 3.69
C TRP A 122 12.10 -17.16 3.89
N ARG A 123 11.09 -17.53 3.09
CA ARG A 123 10.50 -18.87 3.07
C ARG A 123 11.47 -19.94 2.55
N GLN A 124 12.28 -19.65 1.54
CA GLN A 124 13.19 -20.64 0.91
C GLN A 124 14.46 -20.93 1.72
N ASN A 125 14.90 -20.00 2.56
CA ASN A 125 16.12 -20.15 3.37
C ASN A 125 15.87 -20.86 4.72
N HIS A 126 14.68 -21.43 4.94
CA HIS A 126 14.29 -22.21 6.12
C HIS A 126 13.42 -23.38 5.67
#